data_AF-A0A1K2ICU0-F1
#
_entry.id   AF-A0A1K2ICU0-F1
#
_cell.length_a   1.000
_cell.length_b   1.000
_cell.length_c   1.000
_cell.angle_alpha   90.00
_cell.angle_beta   90.00
_cell.angle_gamma   90.00
#
_symmetry.space_group_name_H-M   'P 1'
#
loop_
_entity.id
_entity.type
_entity.pdbx_description
1 polymer ?
#
loop_
_entity_poly.entity_id
_entity_poly.type
_entity_poly.pdbx_seq_one_letter_code
_entity_poly.pdbx_strand_id
1 'polypeptide(L)'
;MTNKIRFLEEFINCFLETGTKRRNFQNTIGNITSQINKISRKQFDKKLIFSEEEVIKAFSINGYEIMNNFGCEFDWDKFRNGTILPETNFINVKTPKLKRLISATYKSAKSNWNPETIVEVYELKIAVKEFWNLNKTMLN
;
A
#
# COMPACT_ATOMS: atom_id res chain seq x y z
N MET A 1 12.82 -6.31 16.19
CA MET A 1 12.01 -5.72 15.10
C MET A 1 12.63 -4.37 14.75
N THR A 2 12.76 -3.99 13.47
CA THR A 2 13.38 -2.70 13.12
C THR A 2 12.39 -1.55 13.31
N ASN A 3 12.90 -0.35 13.58
CA ASN A 3 12.08 0.87 13.69
C ASN A 3 11.24 1.14 12.43
N LYS A 4 11.76 0.79 11.25
CA LYS A 4 11.03 0.87 9.98
C LYS A 4 9.82 -0.05 9.91
N ILE A 5 9.97 -1.31 10.37
CA ILE A 5 8.86 -2.27 10.40
C ILE A 5 7.78 -1.81 11.36
N ARG A 6 8.15 -1.31 12.54
CA ARG A 6 7.18 -0.77 13.51
C ARG A 6 6.45 0.46 12.97
N PHE A 7 7.17 1.37 12.30
CA PHE A 7 6.53 2.50 11.63
C PHE A 7 5.55 2.05 10.54
N LEU A 8 5.91 1.03 9.75
CA LEU A 8 5.03 0.44 8.73
C LEU A 8 3.80 -0.25 9.35
N GLU A 9 3.98 -0.96 10.46
CA GLU A 9 2.92 -1.62 11.21
C GLU A 9 1.85 -0.59 11.61
N GLU A 10 2.25 0.50 12.27
CA GLU A 10 1.35 1.59 12.65
C GLU A 10 0.70 2.23 11.42
N PHE A 11 1.47 2.48 10.36
CA PHE A 11 0.93 3.06 9.13
C PHE A 11 -0.15 2.19 8.48
N ILE A 12 0.09 0.88 8.41
CA ILE A 12 -0.86 -0.08 7.85
C ILE A 12 -2.12 -0.13 8.72
N ASN A 13 -1.97 -0.16 10.06
CA ASN A 13 -3.11 -0.16 10.99
C ASN A 13 -3.97 1.10 10.88
N CYS A 14 -3.35 2.27 10.67
CA CYS A 14 -4.10 3.52 10.56
C CYS A 14 -4.85 3.68 9.23
N PHE A 15 -4.30 3.20 8.11
CA PHE A 15 -4.77 3.62 6.79
C PHE A 15 -5.28 2.51 5.88
N LEU A 16 -4.98 1.25 6.19
CA LEU A 16 -5.32 0.12 5.33
C LEU A 16 -6.34 -0.78 6.02
N GLU A 17 -7.16 -1.43 5.20
CA GLU A 17 -8.17 -2.38 5.64
C GLU A 17 -7.94 -3.73 4.96
N THR A 18 -8.19 -4.80 5.70
CA THR A 18 -8.23 -6.16 5.15
C THR A 18 -9.35 -6.26 4.10
N GLY A 19 -9.01 -6.79 2.93
CA GLY A 19 -9.92 -7.06 1.84
C GLY A 19 -10.25 -8.55 1.72
N THR A 20 -11.01 -8.88 0.68
CA THR A 20 -11.31 -10.28 0.32
C THR A 20 -10.04 -11.02 -0.10
N LYS A 21 -10.00 -12.33 0.16
CA LYS A 21 -8.93 -13.25 -0.25
C LYS A 21 -8.90 -13.44 -1.78
N ARG A 22 -8.46 -12.42 -2.52
CA ARG A 22 -8.38 -12.43 -3.98
C ARG A 22 -7.01 -11.99 -4.45
N ARG A 23 -6.40 -12.84 -5.28
CA ARG A 23 -5.17 -12.51 -6.00
C ARG A 23 -5.51 -11.64 -7.21
N ASN A 24 -4.87 -10.47 -7.31
CA ASN A 24 -4.97 -9.57 -8.45
C ASN A 24 -3.68 -8.74 -8.54
N PHE A 25 -3.42 -8.15 -9.70
CA PHE A 25 -2.22 -7.34 -9.93
C PHE A 25 -2.09 -6.16 -8.95
N GLN A 26 -3.20 -5.56 -8.53
CA GLN A 26 -3.19 -4.42 -7.62
C GLN A 26 -2.79 -4.81 -6.18
N ASN A 27 -2.95 -6.08 -5.82
CA ASN A 27 -2.63 -6.62 -4.51
C ASN A 27 -1.29 -7.36 -4.47
N THR A 28 -0.52 -7.33 -5.56
CA THR A 28 0.86 -7.83 -5.58
C THR A 28 1.72 -7.05 -4.60
N ILE A 29 2.66 -7.72 -3.95
CA ILE A 29 3.58 -7.09 -2.99
C ILE A 29 4.38 -5.97 -3.66
N GLY A 30 4.86 -6.16 -4.89
CA GLY A 30 5.60 -5.13 -5.61
C GLY A 30 4.76 -3.86 -5.87
N ASN A 31 3.48 -4.01 -6.24
CA ASN A 31 2.61 -2.86 -6.38
C ASN A 31 2.35 -2.16 -5.03
N ILE A 32 2.03 -2.92 -3.98
CA ILE A 32 1.76 -2.36 -2.65
C ILE A 32 2.98 -1.61 -2.12
N THR A 33 4.16 -2.22 -2.17
CA THR A 33 5.43 -1.61 -1.78
C THR A 33 5.71 -0.33 -2.57
N SER A 34 5.48 -0.35 -3.88
CA SER A 34 5.61 0.84 -4.74
C SER A 34 4.66 1.96 -4.33
N GLN A 35 3.39 1.65 -4.03
CA GLN A 35 2.40 2.63 -3.58
C GLN A 35 2.78 3.22 -2.20
N ILE A 36 3.15 2.39 -1.22
CA ILE A 36 3.60 2.85 0.11
C ILE A 36 4.83 3.77 -0.03
N ASN A 37 5.83 3.35 -0.81
CA ASN A 37 7.02 4.16 -1.08
C ASN A 37 6.68 5.48 -1.79
N LYS A 38 5.69 5.49 -2.67
CA LYS A 38 5.21 6.71 -3.32
C LYS A 38 4.59 7.69 -2.33
N ILE A 39 3.79 7.20 -1.38
CA ILE A 39 3.23 8.03 -0.31
C ILE A 39 4.36 8.60 0.54
N SER A 40 5.26 7.74 1.00
CA SER A 40 6.40 8.12 1.82
C SER A 40 7.23 9.23 1.19
N ARG A 41 7.64 9.09 -0.08
CA ARG A 41 8.44 10.09 -0.81
C ARG A 41 7.73 11.44 -0.98
N LYS A 42 6.39 11.44 -0.97
CA LYS A 42 5.58 12.65 -1.26
C LYS A 42 5.10 13.35 0.01
N GLN A 43 4.87 12.59 1.09
CA GLN A 43 4.24 13.10 2.31
C GLN A 43 5.20 13.19 3.50
N PHE A 44 6.30 12.41 3.50
CA PHE A 44 7.25 12.39 4.60
C PHE A 44 8.56 13.07 4.17
N ASP A 45 9.07 13.97 5.01
CA ASP A 45 10.33 14.69 4.77
C ASP A 45 11.55 13.75 4.70
N LYS A 46 11.55 12.65 5.47
CA LYS A 46 12.60 11.60 5.42
C LYS A 46 12.58 10.73 4.15
N LYS A 47 11.55 10.82 3.31
CA LYS A 47 11.42 10.07 2.03
C LYS A 47 11.81 8.59 2.14
N LEU A 48 11.23 7.91 3.12
CA LEU A 48 11.56 6.52 3.45
C LEU A 48 11.39 5.59 2.25
N ILE A 49 12.29 4.62 2.14
CA ILE A 49 12.23 3.52 1.20
C ILE A 49 12.13 2.23 2.00
N PHE A 50 11.09 1.47 1.69
CA PHE A 50 10.78 0.16 2.27
C PHE A 50 11.00 -0.94 1.22
N SER A 51 11.58 -2.05 1.64
CA SER A 51 11.71 -3.26 0.82
C SER A 51 10.43 -4.10 0.85
N GLU A 52 10.29 -5.05 -0.07
CA GLU A 52 9.15 -5.97 -0.07
C GLU A 52 9.13 -6.82 1.20
N GLU A 53 10.29 -7.24 1.72
CA GLU A 53 10.38 -8.01 2.97
C GLU A 53 9.92 -7.21 4.19
N GLU A 54 10.27 -5.92 4.27
CA GLU A 54 9.81 -5.03 5.35
C GLU A 54 8.28 -4.88 5.30
N VAL A 55 7.73 -4.71 4.09
CA VAL A 55 6.28 -4.56 3.88
C VAL A 55 5.55 -5.87 4.21
N ILE A 56 5.99 -7.01 3.69
CA ILE A 56 5.46 -8.35 4.01
C ILE A 56 5.42 -8.56 5.52
N LYS A 57 6.52 -8.26 6.20
CA LYS A 57 6.63 -8.45 7.65
C LYS A 57 5.66 -7.57 8.40
N ALA A 58 5.54 -6.29 8.05
CA ALA A 58 4.59 -5.37 8.68
C ALA A 58 3.13 -5.80 8.48
N PHE A 59 2.76 -6.23 7.27
CA PHE A 59 1.42 -6.76 7.00
C PHE A 59 1.13 -8.05 7.78
N SER A 60 2.11 -8.96 7.87
CA SER A 60 1.97 -10.19 8.64
C SER A 60 1.76 -9.92 10.14
N ILE A 61 2.45 -8.93 10.71
CA ILE A 61 2.26 -8.50 12.10
C ILE A 61 0.84 -7.98 12.32
N ASN A 62 0.30 -7.24 11.37
CA ASN A 62 -1.08 -6.73 11.39
C ASN A 62 -2.15 -7.78 11.03
N GLY A 63 -1.78 -9.06 10.96
CA GLY A 63 -2.74 -10.15 10.72
C GLY A 63 -3.28 -10.23 9.30
N TYR A 64 -2.66 -9.56 8.33
CA TYR A 64 -3.03 -9.70 6.92
C TYR A 64 -2.57 -11.06 6.38
N GLU A 65 -3.37 -11.61 5.47
CA GLU A 65 -3.06 -12.87 4.82
C GLU A 65 -2.17 -12.62 3.61
N ILE A 66 -1.12 -13.42 3.51
CA ILE A 66 -0.15 -13.37 2.43
C ILE A 66 -0.31 -14.65 1.61
N MET A 67 -0.90 -14.50 0.43
CA MET A 67 -1.04 -15.57 -0.55
C MET A 67 0.15 -15.51 -1.51
N ASN A 68 0.44 -16.60 -2.21
CA ASN A 68 1.45 -16.59 -3.26
C ASN A 68 0.98 -17.36 -4.51
N ASN A 69 1.80 -17.28 -5.56
CA ASN A 69 1.58 -18.02 -6.81
C ASN A 69 2.91 -18.59 -7.34
N PHE A 70 3.83 -18.96 -6.44
CA PHE A 70 5.13 -19.52 -6.83
C PHE A 70 4.98 -20.96 -7.35
N GLY A 71 5.78 -21.34 -8.35
CA GLY A 71 5.81 -22.69 -8.89
C GLY A 71 4.64 -23.03 -9.82
N CYS A 72 3.95 -22.02 -10.35
CA CYS A 72 2.87 -22.22 -11.32
C CYS A 72 3.45 -22.18 -12.74
N GLU A 73 3.06 -23.12 -13.60
CA GLU A 73 3.51 -23.11 -15.00
C GLU A 73 3.13 -21.78 -15.67
N PHE A 74 4.16 -21.07 -16.12
CA PHE A 74 4.01 -19.76 -16.73
C PHE A 74 3.72 -19.90 -18.23
N ASP A 75 2.59 -19.37 -18.66
CA ASP A 75 2.18 -19.33 -20.06
C ASP A 75 2.11 -17.87 -20.50
N TRP A 76 3.00 -17.50 -21.43
CA TRP A 76 3.16 -16.14 -21.93
C TRP A 76 1.90 -15.60 -22.60
N ASP A 77 1.15 -16.43 -23.33
CA ASP A 77 -0.06 -16.02 -24.01
C ASP A 77 -1.18 -15.75 -23.02
N LYS A 78 -1.31 -16.60 -21.99
CA LYS A 78 -2.24 -16.38 -20.90
C LYS A 78 -1.85 -15.21 -20.00
N PHE A 79 -0.55 -14.93 -19.83
CA PHE A 79 -0.10 -13.73 -19.12
C PHE A 79 -0.44 -12.46 -19.89
N ARG A 80 -0.19 -12.44 -21.20
CA ARG A 80 -0.54 -11.32 -22.09
C ARG A 80 -2.04 -11.03 -22.10
N ASN A 81 -2.85 -12.07 -22.00
CA ASN A 81 -4.31 -11.96 -21.89
C ASN A 81 -4.83 -11.67 -20.47
N GLY A 82 -3.93 -11.49 -19.49
CA GLY A 82 -4.27 -11.15 -18.10
C GLY A 82 -4.89 -12.29 -17.28
N THR A 83 -4.87 -13.51 -17.81
CA THR A 83 -5.39 -14.73 -17.18
C THR A 83 -4.40 -15.41 -16.23
N ILE A 84 -3.10 -15.18 -16.40
CA ILE A 84 -2.05 -15.60 -15.47
C ILE A 84 -1.55 -14.42 -14.65
N LEU A 85 -1.33 -14.67 -13.36
CA LEU A 85 -0.74 -13.72 -12.44
C LEU A 85 0.77 -13.99 -12.28
N PRO A 86 1.57 -12.96 -12.01
CA PRO A 86 3.00 -13.11 -11.81
C PRO A 86 3.28 -13.98 -10.57
N GLU A 87 4.41 -14.68 -10.59
CA GLU A 87 4.92 -15.37 -9.41
C GLU A 87 5.39 -14.35 -8.37
N THR A 88 4.58 -14.15 -7.34
CA THR A 88 4.86 -13.18 -6.29
C THR A 88 3.96 -13.42 -5.08
N ASN A 89 4.16 -12.61 -4.03
CA ASN A 89 3.25 -12.53 -2.90
C ASN A 89 2.09 -11.57 -3.19
N PHE A 90 0.91 -11.91 -2.68
CA PHE A 90 -0.32 -11.12 -2.75
C PHE A 90 -0.83 -10.87 -1.35
N ILE A 91 -1.11 -9.62 -1.02
CA ILE A 91 -1.67 -9.25 0.30
C ILE A 91 -3.15 -8.98 0.14
N ASN A 92 -3.97 -9.51 1.04
CA ASN A 92 -5.41 -9.27 1.07
C ASN A 92 -5.75 -7.85 1.58
N VAL A 93 -5.32 -6.81 0.87
CA VAL A 93 -5.67 -5.41 1.16
C VAL A 93 -6.88 -4.96 0.33
N LYS A 94 -7.71 -4.10 0.92
CA LYS A 94 -8.82 -3.42 0.21
C LYS A 94 -8.27 -2.37 -0.74
N THR A 95 -8.07 -2.76 -2.00
CA THR A 95 -7.47 -1.91 -3.04
C THR A 95 -8.08 -0.50 -3.16
N PRO A 96 -9.41 -0.28 -3.03
CA PRO A 96 -9.97 1.07 -3.04
C PRO A 96 -9.39 2.01 -1.98
N LYS A 97 -9.11 1.52 -0.76
CA LYS A 97 -8.52 2.33 0.32
C LYS A 97 -7.08 2.71 0.01
N LEU A 98 -6.27 1.77 -0.48
CA LEU A 98 -4.91 2.07 -0.94
C LEU A 98 -4.92 3.09 -2.11
N LYS A 99 -5.84 2.95 -3.08
CA LYS A 99 -6.00 3.92 -4.18
C LYS A 99 -6.35 5.32 -3.66
N ARG A 100 -7.16 5.41 -2.60
CA ARG A 100 -7.47 6.70 -1.97
C ARG A 100 -6.32 7.33 -1.23
N LEU A 101 -5.57 6.53 -0.49
CA LEU A 101 -4.35 7.00 0.14
C LEU A 101 -3.34 7.53 -0.88
N ILE A 102 -3.23 6.88 -2.05
CA ILE A 102 -2.41 7.39 -3.16
C ILE A 102 -2.98 8.68 -3.72
N SER A 103 -4.30 8.82 -3.77
CA SER A 103 -4.95 10.05 -4.23
C SER A 103 -4.64 11.24 -3.30
N ALA A 104 -4.43 10.98 -2.00
CA ALA A 104 -3.95 11.99 -1.05
C ALA A 104 -2.53 12.52 -1.37
N THR A 105 -1.76 11.86 -2.23
CA THR A 105 -0.44 12.35 -2.68
C THR A 105 -0.51 13.46 -3.75
N TYR A 106 -1.66 13.69 -4.38
CA TYR A 106 -1.81 14.74 -5.38
C TYR A 106 -1.95 16.12 -4.73
N LYS A 107 -1.37 17.16 -5.33
CA LYS A 107 -1.46 18.54 -4.82
C LYS A 107 -2.90 19.06 -4.82
N SER A 108 -3.57 18.94 -5.96
CA SER A 108 -4.95 19.38 -6.19
C SER A 108 -5.87 18.20 -6.52
N ALA A 109 -7.19 18.42 -6.37
CA ALA A 109 -8.20 17.49 -6.85
C ALA A 109 -8.12 17.34 -8.37
N LYS A 110 -8.46 16.14 -8.88
CA LYS A 110 -8.59 15.91 -10.32
C LYS A 110 -10.00 16.29 -10.77
N SER A 111 -10.13 16.73 -12.03
CA SER A 111 -11.41 17.16 -12.62
C SER A 111 -12.48 16.07 -12.65
N ASN A 112 -12.10 14.80 -12.67
CA ASN A 112 -13.01 13.66 -12.72
C ASN A 112 -13.40 13.12 -11.33
N TRP A 113 -13.05 13.80 -10.24
CA TRP A 113 -13.41 13.38 -8.89
C TRP A 113 -14.77 13.95 -8.49
N ASN A 114 -15.63 13.11 -7.93
CA ASN A 114 -16.89 13.58 -7.35
C ASN A 114 -16.64 14.31 -6.01
N PRO A 115 -17.59 15.11 -5.51
CA PRO A 115 -17.43 15.89 -4.28
C PRO A 115 -17.05 15.03 -3.06
N GLU A 116 -17.67 13.87 -2.89
CA GLU A 116 -17.38 12.94 -1.79
C GLU A 116 -15.93 12.45 -1.87
N THR A 117 -15.46 12.21 -3.09
CA THR A 117 -14.09 11.81 -3.38
C THR A 117 -13.09 12.93 -3.05
N ILE A 118 -13.48 14.18 -3.22
CA ILE A 118 -12.62 15.31 -2.89
C ILE A 118 -12.49 15.42 -1.36
N VAL A 119 -13.61 15.34 -0.63
CA VAL A 119 -13.65 15.43 0.84
C VAL A 119 -12.82 14.32 1.48
N GLU A 120 -13.07 13.05 1.15
CA GLU A 120 -12.33 11.92 1.75
C GLU A 120 -10.82 12.02 1.48
N VAL A 121 -10.39 12.52 0.30
CA VAL A 121 -8.95 12.72 0.05
C VAL A 121 -8.36 13.87 0.85
N TYR A 122 -9.13 14.94 1.04
CA TYR A 122 -8.69 16.06 1.86
C TYR A 122 -8.49 15.63 3.32
N GLU A 123 -9.41 14.86 3.87
CA GLU A 123 -9.29 14.28 5.22
C GLU A 123 -8.08 13.34 5.33
N LEU A 124 -7.89 12.45 4.35
CA LEU A 124 -6.72 11.57 4.31
C LEU A 124 -5.40 12.34 4.25
N LYS A 125 -5.34 13.48 3.55
CA LYS A 125 -4.12 14.33 3.54
C LYS A 125 -3.78 14.85 4.93
N ILE A 126 -4.79 15.29 5.68
CA ILE A 126 -4.62 15.77 7.06
C ILE A 126 -4.13 14.60 7.93
N ALA A 127 -4.83 13.48 7.90
CA ALA A 127 -4.52 12.31 8.70
C ALA A 127 -3.10 11.76 8.44
N VAL A 128 -2.65 11.72 7.18
CA VAL A 128 -1.28 11.27 6.84
C VAL A 128 -0.22 12.23 7.39
N LYS A 129 -0.49 13.54 7.38
CA LYS A 129 0.43 14.53 7.94
C LYS A 129 0.51 14.44 9.46
N GLU A 130 -0.62 14.24 10.12
CA GLU A 130 -0.69 14.02 11.57
C GLU A 130 0.05 12.74 11.96
N PHE A 131 -0.23 11.64 11.26
CA PHE A 131 0.49 10.38 11.44
C PHE A 131 2.01 10.58 11.31
N TRP A 132 2.47 11.31 10.30
CA TRP A 132 3.90 11.60 10.14
C TRP A 132 4.48 12.33 11.34
N ASN A 133 3.82 13.40 11.80
CA ASN A 133 4.30 14.20 12.92
C ASN A 133 4.39 13.41 14.22
N LEU A 134 3.44 12.49 14.46
CA LEU A 134 3.40 11.65 15.66
C LEU A 134 4.46 10.53 15.63
N ASN A 135 4.75 9.97 14.45
CA ASN A 135 5.53 8.73 14.35
C ASN A 135 6.95 8.91 13.80
N LYS A 136 7.32 10.08 13.26
CA LYS A 136 8.65 10.31 12.65
C LYS A 136 9.84 10.11 13.59
N THR A 137 9.62 10.25 14.89
CA THR A 137 10.61 10.05 15.97
C THR A 137 10.96 8.58 16.16
N MET A 138 10.08 7.65 15.79
CA MET A 138 10.39 6.21 15.80
C MET A 138 11.57 5.88 14.89
N LEU A 139 11.82 6.72 13.87
CA LEU A 139 12.83 6.52 12.83
C LEU A 139 14.12 7.31 13.11
N ASN A 140 14.30 7.79 14.35
CA ASN A 140 15.55 8.38 14.83
C ASN A 140 16.39 7.34 15.55
#